data_AF-A0A1Y4MQ49-F1
#
_entry.id   AF-A0A1Y4MQ49-F1
#
_cell.length_a   1.000
_cell.length_b   1.000
_cell.length_c   1.000
_cell.angle_alpha   90.00
_cell.angle_beta   90.00
_cell.angle_gamma   90.00
#
_symmetry.space_group_name_H-M   'P 1'
#
loop_
_entity.id
_entity.type
_entity.pdbx_description
1 polymer ?
#
loop_
_entity_poly.entity_id
_entity_poly.type
_entity_poly.pdbx_seq_one_letter_code
_entity_poly.pdbx_strand_id
1 'polypeptide(L)' 'MKLITTGTENFKEFIDKIYYYVDKTMLIDDVLSDKVMLYTSPRHFGKTLNMSMLYY' A
#
# COMPACT_ATOMS: atom_id res chain seq x y z
N MET A 1 -18.20 4.93 9.46
CA MET A 1 -17.18 5.85 8.91
C MET A 1 -15.82 5.23 9.21
N LYS A 2 -15.04 4.84 8.19
CA LYS A 2 -13.73 4.20 8.42
C LYS A 2 -12.72 5.24 8.89
N LEU A 3 -11.88 4.88 9.86
CA LEU A 3 -10.87 5.80 10.40
C LEU A 3 -9.73 5.97 9.41
N ILE A 4 -9.40 7.23 9.11
CA ILE A 4 -8.18 7.58 8.38
C ILE A 4 -7.06 7.66 9.40
N THR A 5 -6.10 6.75 9.28
CA THR A 5 -4.89 6.75 10.10
C THR A 5 -3.79 7.55 9.37
N THR A 6 -3.01 8.27 10.15
CA THR A 6 -1.74 8.86 9.71
C THR A 6 -0.61 8.20 10.49
N GLY A 7 0.32 7.56 9.78
CA GLY A 7 1.53 6.96 10.36
C GLY A 7 1.51 5.43 10.50
N THR A 8 0.40 4.75 10.25
CA THR A 8 0.39 3.28 10.11
C THR A 8 0.65 2.91 8.66
N GLU A 9 1.65 2.07 8.39
CA GLU A 9 2.04 1.66 7.02
C GLU A 9 2.03 0.13 6.82
N ASN A 10 1.45 -0.63 7.76
CA ASN A 10 1.36 -2.09 7.69
C ASN A 10 -0.03 -2.52 7.24
N PHE A 11 -0.14 -3.13 6.06
CA PHE A 11 -1.39 -3.57 5.47
C PHE A 11 -2.22 -4.50 6.37
N LYS A 12 -1.58 -5.39 7.13
CA LYS A 12 -2.30 -6.26 8.06
C LYS A 12 -3.07 -5.47 9.13
N GLU A 13 -2.49 -4.38 9.64
CA GLU A 13 -3.20 -3.52 10.58
C GLU A 13 -4.39 -2.80 9.94
N PHE A 14 -4.31 -2.46 8.65
CA PHE A 14 -5.43 -1.87 7.94
C PHE A 14 -6.62 -2.83 7.81
N ILE A 15 -6.34 -4.12 7.57
CA ILE A 15 -7.37 -5.17 7.54
C ILE A 15 -7.93 -5.41 8.95
N ASP A 16 -7.05 -5.69 9.92
CA ASP A 16 -7.44 -6.08 11.28
C ASP A 16 -8.24 -4.99 12.01
N LYS A 17 -7.88 -3.72 11.80
CA LYS A 17 -8.51 -2.56 12.46
C LYS A 17 -9.55 -1.85 11.58
N ILE A 18 -9.85 -2.39 10.39
CA ILE A 18 -10.85 -1.88 9.44
C ILE A 18 -10.61 -0.38 9.13
N TYR A 19 -9.36 -0.04 8.88
CA TYR A 19 -8.97 1.32 8.53
C TYR A 19 -9.35 1.67 7.09
N TYR A 20 -9.42 2.97 6.82
CA TYR A 20 -9.58 3.46 5.47
C TYR A 20 -8.25 3.34 4.72
N TYR A 21 -8.24 2.59 3.63
CA TYR A 21 -7.15 2.58 2.66
C TYR A 21 -7.73 2.57 1.24
N VAL A 22 -6.94 3.01 0.28
CA VAL A 22 -7.25 2.88 -1.14
C VAL A 22 -6.68 1.56 -1.62
N ASP A 23 -7.54 0.71 -2.18
CA ASP A 23 -7.11 -0.53 -2.80
C ASP A 23 -6.26 -0.23 -4.05
N LYS A 24 -5.06 -0.82 -4.10
CA LYS A 24 -4.08 -0.65 -5.18
C LYS A 24 -3.74 -1.97 -5.86
N THR A 25 -4.57 -3.00 -5.71
CA THR A 25 -4.32 -4.33 -6.29
C THR A 25 -4.12 -4.27 -7.80
N MET A 26 -4.91 -3.46 -8.52
CA MET A 26 -4.73 -3.25 -9.97
C MET A 26 -3.36 -2.65 -10.32
N LEU A 27 -2.91 -1.65 -9.54
CA LEU A 27 -1.58 -1.06 -9.75
C LEU A 27 -0.48 -2.09 -9.49
N ILE A 28 -0.64 -2.94 -8.47
CA ILE A 28 0.32 -4.01 -8.16
C ILE A 28 0.39 -5.01 -9.31
N ASP A 29 -0.73 -5.39 -9.90
CA ASP A 29 -0.79 -6.30 -11.04
C ASP A 29 -0.01 -5.73 -12.24
N ASP A 30 -0.26 -4.46 -12.59
CA ASP A 30 0.47 -3.76 -13.65
C ASP A 30 1.99 -3.71 -13.35
N VAL A 31 2.38 -3.46 -12.10
CA VAL A 31 3.78 -3.36 -11.66
C VAL A 31 4.51 -4.70 -11.71
N LEU A 32 3.82 -5.80 -11.37
CA LEU A 32 4.38 -7.15 -11.40
C LEU A 32 4.53 -7.69 -12.82
N SER A 33 3.86 -7.08 -13.81
CA SER A 33 4.01 -7.44 -15.22
C SER A 33 5.40 -7.07 -15.79
N ASP A 34 6.08 -6.09 -15.19
CA ASP A 34 7.42 -5.67 -15.58
C ASP A 34 8.52 -6.37 -14.78
N LYS A 35 9.66 -6.65 -15.42
CA LYS A 35 10.80 -7.34 -14.80
C LYS A 35 11.47 -6.51 -13.68
N VAL A 36 11.47 -5.18 -13.83
CA VAL A 36 12.07 -4.24 -12.88
C VAL A 36 11.25 -2.96 -12.89
N MET A 37 10.74 -2.56 -11.72
CA MET A 37 10.01 -1.29 -11.55
C MET A 37 10.67 -0.44 -10.48
N LEU A 38 10.96 0.82 -10.82
CA LEU A 38 11.58 1.80 -9.90
C LEU A 38 10.55 2.80 -9.40
N TYR A 39 10.33 2.81 -8.09
CA TYR A 39 9.59 3.87 -7.42
C TYR A 39 10.54 4.97 -6.95
N THR A 40 10.56 6.13 -7.63
CA THR A 40 11.27 7.34 -7.14
C THR A 40 10.68 7.79 -5.80
N SER A 41 11.46 8.35 -4.87
CA SER A 41 11.09 8.56 -3.45
C SER A 41 10.61 9.98 -3.08
N PRO A 42 9.38 10.39 -3.44
CA PRO A 42 8.70 11.44 -2.72
C PRO A 42 8.27 10.91 -1.33
N ARG A 43 8.53 11.71 -0.31
CA ARG A 43 8.18 11.43 1.08
C ARG A 43 6.65 11.31 1.23
N HIS A 44 6.17 10.37 2.03
CA HIS A 44 4.74 10.14 2.35
C HIS A 44 3.84 9.70 1.18
N PHE A 45 4.39 9.13 0.11
CA PHE A 45 3.58 8.64 -1.01
C PHE A 45 2.96 7.22 -0.80
N GLY A 46 3.02 6.68 0.42
CA GLY A 46 2.43 5.38 0.76
C GLY A 46 3.18 4.17 0.19
N LYS A 47 4.48 4.31 -0.08
CA LYS A 47 5.33 3.25 -0.61
C LYS A 47 5.45 2.05 0.33
N THR A 48 5.70 2.31 1.61
CA THR A 48 5.81 1.25 2.63
C THR A 48 4.53 0.44 2.71
N LEU A 49 3.37 1.12 2.65
CA LEU A 49 2.07 0.45 2.61
C LEU A 49 1.94 -0.43 1.36
N ASN A 50 2.29 0.07 0.18
CA ASN A 50 2.29 -0.73 -1.05
C ASN A 50 3.20 -1.97 -0.94
N MET A 51 4.39 -1.82 -0.36
CA MET A 51 5.30 -2.96 -0.13
C MET A 51 4.69 -3.98 0.83
N SER A 52 3.98 -3.53 1.86
CA SER A 52 3.31 -4.43 2.81
C SER A 52 2.12 -5.17 2.17
N MET A 53 1.43 -4.55 1.20
CA MET A 53 0.33 -5.18 0.44
C MET A 53 0.81 -6.36 -0.41
N LEU A 54 2.07 -6.39 -0.85
CA LEU A 54 2.61 -7.50 -1.66
C LEU A 54 2.70 -8.83 -0.90
N TYR A 55 2.66 -8.81 0.43
CA TYR A 55 2.83 -10.00 1.26
C TYR A 55 1.50 -10.69 1.65
N TYR A 56 0.36 -10.10 1.30
CA TYR A 56 -0.98 -10.56 1.70
C TYR A 56 -1.90 -10.60 0.48
#